data_AF-A0A1H1QUU6-F1
#
_entry.id   AF-A0A1H1QUU6-F1
#
_cell.length_a   1.000
_cell.length_b   1.000
_cell.length_c   1.000
_cell.angle_alpha   90.00
_cell.angle_beta   90.00
_cell.angle_gamma   90.00
#
_symmetry.space_group_name_H-M   'P 1'
#
loop_
_entity.id
_entity.type
_entity.pdbx_description
1 polymer ?
#
loop_
_entity_poly.entity_id
_entity_poly.type
_entity_poly.pdbx_seq_one_letter_code
_entity_poly.pdbx_strand_id
1 'polypeptide(L)'
;MKKSNFLGALLQSRRGHVLAGLLFGSGLLLGPAKVAAHSVQSHRHESVSAQLEAWQELITQALTLSDVEKLEVVNRFFNHRARYVEDQKLWGQFDYWATPLELLEMGAGDCEDFALAKYFTLRLLGFPEQSLRLVYTNMTSGGQAHMVLGYWPDNGELPLVLDNLREEIEPLAQRHDLVMQFAFDTDHLYRFDHHRLVMAGNAKLLPDWHQLQVRVSREARNVSRAGELMIAAAPHAKPAS
;
A
#
# COMPACT_ATOMS: atom_id res chain seq x y z
N MET A 1 -38.01 -10.85 -3.50
CA MET A 1 -37.04 -10.02 -2.75
C MET A 1 -36.47 -10.84 -1.60
N LYS A 2 -35.28 -11.43 -1.77
CA LYS A 2 -34.52 -12.04 -0.66
C LYS A 2 -33.42 -11.05 -0.29
N LYS A 3 -33.45 -10.55 0.96
CA LYS A 3 -32.35 -9.78 1.55
C LYS A 3 -31.17 -10.75 1.72
N SER A 4 -30.10 -10.53 0.97
CA SER A 4 -28.85 -11.26 1.11
C SER A 4 -28.06 -10.64 2.25
N ASN A 5 -27.75 -11.45 3.27
CA ASN A 5 -26.95 -11.05 4.43
C ASN A 5 -25.47 -10.93 4.01
N PHE A 6 -25.09 -9.71 3.60
CA PHE A 6 -23.76 -9.33 3.12
C PHE A 6 -22.62 -9.50 4.15
N LEU A 7 -22.93 -9.50 5.46
CA LEU A 7 -21.95 -9.65 6.53
C LEU A 7 -21.54 -11.11 6.85
N GLY A 8 -22.33 -12.10 6.41
CA GLY A 8 -22.10 -13.51 6.80
C GLY A 8 -20.96 -14.21 6.06
N ALA A 9 -20.52 -13.66 4.93
CA ALA A 9 -19.49 -14.27 4.09
C ALA A 9 -18.05 -13.97 4.55
N LEU A 10 -17.86 -13.06 5.51
CA LEU A 10 -16.53 -12.62 5.97
C LEU A 10 -15.85 -13.60 6.94
N LEU A 11 -16.55 -14.62 7.45
CA LEU A 11 -16.06 -15.46 8.57
C LEU A 11 -15.96 -16.97 8.27
N GLN A 12 -16.06 -17.39 7.01
CA GLN A 12 -16.18 -18.83 6.69
C GLN A 12 -15.19 -19.32 5.63
N SER A 13 -13.92 -19.00 5.80
CA SER A 13 -12.80 -19.86 5.38
C SER A 13 -11.64 -19.47 6.31
N ARG A 14 -11.05 -20.33 7.13
CA ARG A 14 -10.42 -21.61 6.84
C ARG A 14 -10.30 -22.39 8.15
N ARG A 15 -10.83 -23.62 8.18
CA ARG A 15 -10.54 -24.60 9.24
C ARG A 15 -9.40 -25.50 8.76
N GLY A 16 -8.31 -25.53 9.53
CA GLY A 16 -7.21 -26.48 9.38
C GLY A 16 -6.45 -26.60 10.70
N HIS A 17 -6.46 -27.81 11.28
CA HIS A 17 -5.78 -28.18 12.53
C HIS A 17 -4.26 -28.30 12.35
N VAL A 18 -3.44 -28.04 13.40
CA VAL A 18 -2.45 -28.98 13.98
C VAL A 18 -2.08 -28.57 15.43
N LEU A 19 -1.77 -29.61 16.21
CA LEU A 19 -1.54 -29.78 17.64
C LEU A 19 -0.38 -29.01 18.31
N ALA A 20 -0.50 -29.00 19.64
CA ALA A 20 0.43 -28.58 20.67
C ALA A 20 1.80 -29.29 20.67
N GLY A 21 2.80 -28.58 21.18
CA GLY A 21 4.11 -29.11 21.58
C GLY A 21 4.79 -28.16 22.56
N LEU A 22 4.45 -28.27 23.85
CA LEU A 22 5.26 -27.79 24.97
C LEU A 22 6.32 -28.86 25.29
N LEU A 23 7.56 -28.47 25.58
CA LEU A 23 8.38 -28.91 26.74
C LEU A 23 9.84 -28.37 26.66
N PHE A 24 10.20 -27.65 27.72
CA PHE A 24 11.50 -27.48 28.43
C PHE A 24 12.85 -27.31 27.72
N GLY A 25 13.58 -26.28 28.18
CA GLY A 25 15.04 -26.18 28.09
C GLY A 25 15.61 -24.95 28.80
N SER A 26 15.92 -25.08 30.09
CA SER A 26 16.65 -24.09 30.89
C SER A 26 18.13 -24.04 30.51
N GLY A 27 18.71 -22.84 30.36
CA GLY A 27 20.17 -22.65 30.26
C GLY A 27 20.57 -21.18 30.09
N LEU A 28 21.24 -20.61 31.10
CA LEU A 28 21.77 -19.24 31.15
C LEU A 28 22.72 -18.91 29.98
N LEU A 29 22.69 -17.66 29.52
CA LEU A 29 23.87 -16.82 29.23
C LEU A 29 23.43 -15.33 29.16
N LEU A 30 23.57 -14.60 30.27
CA LEU A 30 23.48 -13.13 30.28
C LEU A 30 24.81 -12.56 29.74
N GLY A 31 24.89 -12.39 28.42
CA GLY A 31 25.81 -11.49 27.72
C GLY A 31 25.12 -10.14 27.41
N PRO A 32 25.84 -9.06 27.04
CA PRO A 32 25.33 -7.71 27.20
C PRO A 32 24.26 -7.39 26.15
N ALA A 33 22.99 -7.62 26.50
CA ALA A 33 21.83 -7.22 25.71
C ALA A 33 21.83 -5.72 25.34
N LYS A 34 22.57 -4.89 26.08
CA LYS A 34 22.70 -3.45 25.80
C LYS A 34 23.47 -3.11 24.53
N VAL A 35 24.47 -3.90 24.13
CA VAL A 35 25.29 -3.59 22.92
C VAL A 35 24.56 -4.04 21.64
N ALA A 36 23.87 -5.18 21.70
CA ALA A 36 23.03 -5.66 20.60
C ALA A 36 21.78 -4.77 20.40
N ALA A 37 21.13 -4.33 21.49
CA ALA A 37 19.98 -3.44 21.38
C ALA A 37 20.36 -2.05 20.83
N HIS A 38 21.53 -1.51 21.21
CA HIS A 38 21.99 -0.22 20.67
C HIS A 38 22.34 -0.29 19.19
N SER A 39 23.03 -1.35 18.75
CA SER A 39 23.40 -1.54 17.34
C SER A 39 22.20 -1.86 16.46
N VAL A 40 21.27 -2.70 16.93
CA VAL A 40 20.01 -2.96 16.21
C VAL A 40 19.16 -1.69 16.11
N GLN A 41 19.08 -0.90 17.18
CA GLN A 41 18.34 0.36 17.18
C GLN A 41 18.99 1.42 16.27
N SER A 42 20.33 1.52 16.25
CA SER A 42 21.03 2.45 15.38
C SER A 42 20.91 2.06 13.91
N HIS A 43 21.06 0.77 13.57
CA HIS A 43 20.88 0.27 12.20
C HIS A 43 19.44 0.42 11.72
N ARG A 44 18.45 0.18 12.59
CA ARG A 44 17.05 0.42 12.27
C ARG A 44 16.79 1.90 11.99
N HIS A 45 17.32 2.80 12.83
CA HIS A 45 17.15 4.24 12.64
C HIS A 45 17.81 4.74 11.34
N GLU A 46 18.99 4.24 11.00
CA GLU A 46 19.68 4.53 9.74
C GLU A 46 18.90 4.03 8.51
N SER A 47 18.33 2.82 8.59
CA SER A 47 17.48 2.25 7.54
C SER A 47 16.19 3.06 7.34
N VAL A 48 15.54 3.48 8.43
CA VAL A 48 14.31 4.30 8.38
C VAL A 48 14.60 5.64 7.68
N SER A 49 15.70 6.31 8.06
CA SER A 49 16.12 7.55 7.42
C SER A 49 16.37 7.37 5.92
N ALA A 50 17.09 6.31 5.53
CA ALA A 50 17.39 6.05 4.11
C ALA A 50 16.12 5.77 3.27
N GLN A 51 15.15 5.02 3.80
CA GLN A 51 13.89 4.75 3.09
C GLN A 51 13.04 6.01 2.95
N LEU A 52 12.98 6.82 4.00
CA LEU A 52 12.29 8.10 3.99
C LEU A 52 12.91 9.07 2.97
N GLU A 53 14.25 9.18 2.94
CA GLU A 53 14.98 10.00 1.97
C GLU A 53 14.70 9.55 0.53
N ALA A 54 14.75 8.25 0.27
CA ALA A 54 14.49 7.73 -1.06
C ALA A 54 13.03 7.96 -1.51
N TRP A 55 12.06 7.90 -0.60
CA TRP A 55 10.67 8.22 -0.91
C TRP A 55 10.47 9.72 -1.17
N GLN A 56 11.15 10.58 -0.41
CA GLN A 56 11.16 12.04 -0.65
C GLN A 56 11.79 12.38 -2.00
N GLU A 57 12.87 11.71 -2.35
CA GLU A 57 13.54 11.88 -3.64
C GLU A 57 12.60 11.47 -4.79
N LEU A 58 11.93 10.32 -4.69
CA LEU A 58 10.88 9.93 -5.65
C LEU A 58 9.85 11.04 -5.84
N ILE A 59 9.28 11.54 -4.72
CA ILE A 59 8.24 12.58 -4.79
C ILE A 59 8.79 13.83 -5.46
N THR A 60 9.96 14.30 -5.04
CA THR A 60 10.57 15.53 -5.57
C THR A 60 10.83 15.44 -7.07
N GLN A 61 11.38 14.31 -7.54
CA GLN A 61 11.64 14.08 -8.96
C GLN A 61 10.33 13.94 -9.76
N ALA A 62 9.29 13.33 -9.17
CA ALA A 62 8.03 13.08 -9.84
C ALA A 62 7.12 14.33 -9.97
N LEU A 63 7.37 15.40 -9.20
CA LEU A 63 6.56 16.63 -9.24
C LEU A 63 6.54 17.30 -10.63
N THR A 64 7.60 17.16 -11.41
CA THR A 64 7.73 17.77 -12.75
C THR A 64 7.32 16.86 -13.90
N LEU A 65 6.96 15.60 -13.61
CA LEU A 65 6.60 14.61 -14.61
C LEU A 65 5.14 14.74 -15.05
N SER A 66 4.81 14.17 -16.21
CA SER A 66 3.41 13.97 -16.62
C SER A 66 2.72 12.95 -15.71
N ASP A 67 1.38 12.95 -15.69
CA ASP A 67 0.63 12.00 -14.85
C ASP A 67 0.92 10.54 -15.21
N VAL A 68 1.08 10.22 -16.50
CA VAL A 68 1.45 8.85 -16.93
C VAL A 68 2.82 8.46 -16.38
N GLU A 69 3.83 9.31 -16.52
CA GLU A 69 5.17 9.06 -15.99
C GLU A 69 5.16 8.94 -14.46
N LYS A 70 4.34 9.74 -13.74
CA LYS A 70 4.16 9.63 -12.28
C LYS A 70 3.62 8.25 -11.90
N LEU A 71 2.61 7.74 -12.61
CA LEU A 71 2.05 6.41 -12.36
C LEU A 71 3.14 5.34 -12.52
N GLU A 72 3.94 5.42 -13.58
CA GLU A 72 5.00 4.46 -13.87
C GLU A 72 6.12 4.48 -12.82
N VAL A 73 6.66 5.66 -12.47
CA VAL A 73 7.75 5.77 -11.50
C VAL A 73 7.30 5.31 -10.11
N VAL A 74 6.06 5.64 -9.71
CA VAL A 74 5.50 5.21 -8.43
C VAL A 74 5.25 3.70 -8.40
N ASN A 75 4.65 3.14 -9.47
CA ASN A 75 4.39 1.70 -9.56
C ASN A 75 5.69 0.90 -9.43
N ARG A 76 6.69 1.28 -10.24
CA ARG A 76 8.00 0.65 -10.28
C ARG A 76 8.76 0.79 -8.97
N PHE A 77 8.72 1.98 -8.34
CA PHE A 77 9.43 2.22 -7.08
C PHE A 77 9.01 1.23 -5.99
N PHE A 78 7.71 1.10 -5.72
CA PHE A 78 7.25 0.19 -4.67
C PHE A 78 7.43 -1.28 -5.05
N ASN A 79 7.23 -1.64 -6.32
CA ASN A 79 7.45 -3.00 -6.80
C ASN A 79 8.89 -3.49 -6.63
N HIS A 80 9.88 -2.60 -6.70
CA HIS A 80 11.29 -2.98 -6.47
C HIS A 80 11.75 -2.84 -5.02
N ARG A 81 11.10 -2.00 -4.21
CA ARG A 81 11.52 -1.73 -2.83
C ARG A 81 10.95 -2.72 -1.82
N ALA A 82 9.85 -3.38 -2.17
CA ALA A 82 9.24 -4.38 -1.31
C ALA A 82 9.04 -5.70 -2.04
N ARG A 83 9.11 -6.80 -1.28
CA ARG A 83 8.76 -8.15 -1.76
C ARG A 83 7.43 -8.60 -1.16
N TYR A 84 6.67 -9.39 -1.90
CA TYR A 84 5.41 -9.94 -1.39
C TYR A 84 5.62 -10.88 -0.19
N VAL A 85 4.92 -10.63 0.92
CA VAL A 85 4.86 -11.48 2.12
C VAL A 85 3.51 -11.30 2.80
N GLU A 86 2.79 -12.40 3.07
CA GLU A 86 1.54 -12.36 3.83
C GLU A 86 1.71 -11.79 5.25
N ASP A 87 0.73 -11.01 5.71
CA ASP A 87 0.72 -10.38 7.02
C ASP A 87 0.93 -11.32 8.20
N GLN A 88 0.38 -12.53 8.13
CA GLN A 88 0.53 -13.50 9.21
C GLN A 88 2.01 -13.85 9.45
N LYS A 89 2.83 -13.80 8.39
CA LYS A 89 4.26 -14.05 8.47
C LYS A 89 5.05 -12.78 8.79
N LEU A 90 4.61 -11.63 8.31
CA LEU A 90 5.32 -10.36 8.45
C LEU A 90 5.03 -9.69 9.81
N TRP A 91 3.76 -9.57 10.16
CA TRP A 91 3.25 -8.83 11.32
C TRP A 91 2.69 -9.74 12.42
N GLY A 92 2.48 -11.03 12.12
CA GLY A 92 1.84 -11.97 13.06
C GLY A 92 0.34 -11.71 13.23
N GLN A 93 -0.25 -10.95 12.31
CA GLN A 93 -1.66 -10.57 12.29
C GLN A 93 -2.33 -11.14 11.03
N PHE A 94 -3.64 -11.35 11.09
CA PHE A 94 -4.37 -11.89 9.93
C PHE A 94 -4.52 -10.89 8.79
N ASP A 95 -4.60 -9.61 9.12
CA ASP A 95 -4.81 -8.49 8.21
C ASP A 95 -4.24 -7.24 8.91
N TYR A 96 -3.22 -6.62 8.32
CA TYR A 96 -2.52 -5.45 8.83
C TYR A 96 -2.19 -4.53 7.66
N TRP A 97 -2.91 -3.41 7.56
CA TRP A 97 -2.64 -2.46 6.49
C TRP A 97 -1.43 -1.60 6.84
N ALA A 98 -0.32 -1.81 6.15
CA ALA A 98 0.89 -1.02 6.34
C ALA A 98 0.77 0.37 5.73
N THR A 99 1.44 1.33 6.35
CA THR A 99 1.66 2.65 5.74
C THR A 99 2.73 2.57 4.64
N PRO A 100 2.86 3.59 3.76
CA PRO A 100 3.94 3.61 2.78
C PRO A 100 5.33 3.50 3.43
N LEU A 101 5.57 4.16 4.56
CA LEU A 101 6.86 4.08 5.23
C LEU A 101 7.07 2.71 5.90
N GLU A 102 6.05 2.12 6.51
CA GLU A 102 6.14 0.77 7.10
C GLU A 102 6.46 -0.28 6.03
N LEU A 103 5.83 -0.21 4.85
CA LEU A 103 6.15 -1.09 3.72
C LEU A 103 7.61 -0.96 3.30
N LEU A 104 8.14 0.28 3.21
CA LEU A 104 9.52 0.54 2.84
C LEU A 104 10.51 0.12 3.92
N GLU A 105 10.20 0.35 5.20
CA GLU A 105 11.02 -0.05 6.35
C GLU A 105 11.15 -1.57 6.43
N MET A 106 10.05 -2.29 6.21
CA MET A 106 10.06 -3.75 6.22
C MET A 106 10.65 -4.33 4.93
N GLY A 107 10.64 -3.57 3.84
CA GLY A 107 10.97 -4.04 2.49
C GLY A 107 10.09 -5.22 2.07
N ALA A 108 8.89 -5.32 2.65
CA ALA A 108 7.94 -6.40 2.45
C ALA A 108 6.54 -6.00 2.90
N GLY A 109 5.53 -6.58 2.25
CA GLY A 109 4.10 -6.43 2.53
C GLY A 109 3.31 -7.33 1.58
N ASP A 110 2.00 -7.41 1.71
CA ASP A 110 1.15 -8.13 0.77
C ASP A 110 0.48 -7.19 -0.25
N CYS A 111 -0.58 -7.61 -0.93
CA CYS A 111 -1.05 -6.90 -2.12
C CYS A 111 -1.63 -5.51 -1.79
N GLU A 112 -2.29 -5.41 -0.65
CA GLU A 112 -2.92 -4.19 -0.19
C GLU A 112 -1.91 -3.13 0.18
N ASP A 113 -0.82 -3.50 0.84
CA ASP A 113 0.23 -2.59 1.27
C ASP A 113 0.82 -1.85 0.06
N PHE A 114 1.05 -2.56 -1.05
CA PHE A 114 1.56 -1.97 -2.28
C PHE A 114 0.53 -1.03 -2.90
N ALA A 115 -0.75 -1.44 -2.97
CA ALA A 115 -1.81 -0.62 -3.53
C ALA A 115 -2.00 0.68 -2.71
N LEU A 116 -1.94 0.58 -1.38
CA LEU A 116 -2.02 1.69 -0.44
C LEU A 116 -0.83 2.63 -0.57
N ALA A 117 0.39 2.10 -0.61
CA ALA A 117 1.60 2.90 -0.75
C ALA A 117 1.61 3.73 -2.05
N LYS A 118 1.19 3.10 -3.16
CA LYS A 118 1.01 3.78 -4.45
C LYS A 118 -0.10 4.82 -4.38
N TYR A 119 -1.25 4.48 -3.79
CA TYR A 119 -2.39 5.40 -3.63
C TYR A 119 -1.96 6.68 -2.91
N PHE A 120 -1.40 6.57 -1.71
CA PHE A 120 -1.03 7.74 -0.92
C PHE A 120 0.08 8.56 -1.57
N THR A 121 1.05 7.90 -2.22
CA THR A 121 2.12 8.62 -2.94
C THR A 121 1.56 9.41 -4.12
N LEU A 122 0.64 8.85 -4.91
CA LEU A 122 0.02 9.57 -6.02
C LEU A 122 -0.89 10.71 -5.53
N ARG A 123 -1.57 10.53 -4.38
CA ARG A 123 -2.33 11.62 -3.74
C ARG A 123 -1.41 12.77 -3.32
N LEU A 124 -0.21 12.48 -2.81
CA LEU A 124 0.81 13.50 -2.52
C LEU A 124 1.32 14.20 -3.79
N LEU A 125 1.36 13.50 -4.91
CA LEU A 125 1.75 14.04 -6.23
C LEU A 125 0.63 14.80 -6.95
N GLY A 126 -0.51 15.03 -6.27
CA GLY A 126 -1.60 15.88 -6.74
C GLY A 126 -2.72 15.16 -7.49
N PHE A 127 -2.71 13.82 -7.56
CA PHE A 127 -3.79 13.09 -8.21
C PHE A 127 -5.12 13.30 -7.46
N PRO A 128 -6.21 13.70 -8.14
CA PRO A 128 -7.52 13.87 -7.53
C PRO A 128 -8.04 12.55 -6.94
N GLU A 129 -8.80 12.63 -5.85
CA GLU A 129 -9.24 11.44 -5.12
C GLU A 129 -10.11 10.55 -5.98
N GLN A 130 -11.05 11.19 -6.67
CA GLN A 130 -11.99 10.54 -7.56
C GLN A 130 -11.33 9.82 -8.74
N SER A 131 -10.04 10.08 -9.01
CA SER A 131 -9.28 9.41 -10.07
C SER A 131 -8.61 8.13 -9.59
N LEU A 132 -8.53 7.88 -8.28
CA LEU A 132 -7.82 6.73 -7.70
C LEU A 132 -8.77 5.92 -6.82
N ARG A 133 -8.80 4.60 -7.01
CA ARG A 133 -9.56 3.69 -6.13
C ARG A 133 -8.79 2.41 -5.89
N LEU A 134 -8.86 1.91 -4.67
CA LEU A 134 -8.38 0.57 -4.34
C LEU A 134 -9.40 -0.42 -4.86
N VAL A 135 -8.93 -1.44 -5.57
CA VAL A 135 -9.78 -2.41 -6.26
C VAL A 135 -9.51 -3.78 -5.67
N TYR A 136 -10.54 -4.34 -5.03
CA TYR A 136 -10.49 -5.71 -4.55
C TYR A 136 -10.93 -6.65 -5.67
N THR A 137 -10.08 -7.64 -5.95
CA THR A 137 -10.25 -8.59 -7.04
C THR A 137 -10.05 -10.01 -6.54
N ASN A 138 -10.45 -10.99 -7.35
CA ASN A 138 -9.99 -12.35 -7.24
C ASN A 138 -9.17 -12.70 -8.48
N MET A 139 -8.07 -13.40 -8.30
CA MET A 139 -7.33 -14.01 -9.40
C MET A 139 -8.19 -15.09 -10.05
N THR A 140 -8.29 -15.08 -11.38
CA THR A 140 -8.99 -16.13 -12.14
C THR A 140 -8.39 -17.51 -11.88
N SER A 141 -7.06 -17.57 -11.78
CA SER A 141 -6.34 -18.76 -11.36
C SER A 141 -6.42 -18.91 -9.84
N GLY A 142 -7.15 -19.93 -9.37
CA GLY A 142 -7.21 -20.30 -7.95
C GLY A 142 -8.16 -19.48 -7.09
N GLY A 143 -8.77 -18.40 -7.60
CA GLY A 143 -9.78 -17.61 -6.88
C GLY A 143 -9.23 -16.86 -5.67
N GLN A 144 -7.91 -16.71 -5.56
CA GLN A 144 -7.27 -16.01 -4.46
C GLN A 144 -7.60 -14.52 -4.54
N ALA A 145 -7.91 -13.92 -3.40
CA ALA A 145 -8.10 -12.47 -3.28
C ALA A 145 -6.80 -11.73 -3.65
N HIS A 146 -6.94 -10.60 -4.33
CA HIS A 146 -5.83 -9.73 -4.73
C HIS A 146 -6.29 -8.28 -4.77
N MET A 147 -5.47 -7.36 -4.27
CA MET A 147 -5.75 -5.93 -4.26
C MET A 147 -4.81 -5.16 -5.18
N VAL A 148 -5.38 -4.27 -5.99
CA VAL A 148 -4.63 -3.41 -6.92
C VAL A 148 -5.09 -1.96 -6.80
N LEU A 149 -4.31 -1.03 -7.33
CA LEU A 149 -4.71 0.36 -7.45
C LEU A 149 -5.24 0.62 -8.86
N GLY A 150 -6.47 1.14 -8.97
CA GLY A 150 -7.05 1.60 -10.23
C GLY A 150 -6.94 3.11 -10.38
N TYR A 151 -6.52 3.58 -11.56
CA TYR A 151 -6.52 4.97 -11.97
C TYR A 151 -7.52 5.21 -13.13
N TRP A 152 -8.46 6.13 -12.92
CA TRP A 152 -9.44 6.56 -13.92
C TRP A 152 -9.05 7.93 -14.47
N PRO A 153 -8.44 8.00 -15.68
CA PRO A 153 -8.33 9.27 -16.38
C PRO A 153 -9.74 9.76 -16.73
N ASP A 154 -10.06 11.00 -16.36
CA ASP A 154 -11.27 11.72 -16.79
C ASP A 154 -12.64 11.07 -16.50
N ASN A 155 -12.80 10.41 -15.35
CA ASN A 155 -14.03 9.67 -15.00
C ASN A 155 -14.45 8.64 -16.09
N GLY A 156 -13.50 8.12 -16.87
CA GLY A 156 -13.75 7.14 -17.94
C GLY A 156 -14.38 5.83 -17.46
N GLU A 157 -14.69 4.93 -18.40
CA GLU A 157 -15.39 3.69 -18.08
C GLU A 157 -14.50 2.69 -17.33
N LEU A 158 -13.23 2.51 -17.72
CA LEU A 158 -12.34 1.50 -17.14
C LEU A 158 -11.00 2.08 -16.66
N PRO A 159 -10.45 1.57 -15.54
CA PRO A 159 -9.20 2.06 -14.99
C PRO A 159 -7.98 1.49 -15.72
N LEU A 160 -6.88 2.22 -15.64
CA LEU A 160 -5.53 1.65 -15.68
C LEU A 160 -5.23 0.98 -14.34
N VAL A 161 -4.54 -0.17 -14.36
CA VAL A 161 -4.27 -0.98 -13.17
C VAL A 161 -2.79 -0.91 -12.81
N LEU A 162 -2.51 -0.50 -11.58
CA LEU A 162 -1.19 -0.54 -10.96
C LEU A 162 -1.16 -1.74 -10.00
N ASP A 163 -0.31 -2.71 -10.29
CA ASP A 163 -0.25 -4.01 -9.63
C ASP A 163 1.16 -4.27 -9.06
N ASN A 164 1.29 -5.05 -7.99
CA ASN A 164 2.57 -5.52 -7.48
C ASN A 164 3.05 -6.82 -8.16
N LEU A 165 2.16 -7.55 -8.84
CA LEU A 165 2.50 -8.76 -9.59
C LEU A 165 3.01 -8.47 -11.01
N ARG A 166 2.80 -7.25 -11.53
CA ARG A 166 3.21 -6.80 -12.86
C ARG A 166 3.74 -5.38 -12.81
N GLU A 167 4.80 -5.11 -13.57
CA GLU A 167 5.35 -3.75 -13.67
C GLU A 167 4.57 -2.89 -14.66
N GLU A 168 4.05 -3.52 -15.72
CA GLU A 168 3.27 -2.87 -16.76
C GLU A 168 1.93 -2.37 -16.22
N ILE A 169 1.62 -1.11 -16.54
CA ILE A 169 0.34 -0.49 -16.23
C ILE A 169 -0.60 -0.73 -17.41
N GLU A 170 -1.57 -1.61 -17.22
CA GLU A 170 -2.48 -2.05 -18.27
C GLU A 170 -3.92 -1.61 -17.97
N PRO A 171 -4.74 -1.31 -18.99
CA PRO A 171 -6.18 -1.18 -18.81
C PRO A 171 -6.77 -2.45 -18.19
N LEU A 172 -7.73 -2.30 -17.28
CA LEU A 172 -8.39 -3.43 -16.64
C LEU A 172 -9.00 -4.42 -17.65
N ALA A 173 -9.48 -3.93 -18.80
CA ALA A 173 -9.98 -4.79 -19.87
C ALA A 173 -8.96 -5.82 -20.39
N GLN A 174 -7.66 -5.54 -20.25
CA GLN A 174 -6.56 -6.42 -20.67
C GLN A 174 -6.08 -7.34 -19.52
N ARG A 175 -6.46 -7.02 -18.27
CA ARG A 175 -6.16 -7.81 -17.08
C ARG A 175 -7.17 -8.93 -16.89
N HIS A 176 -7.21 -9.85 -17.85
CA HIS A 176 -8.08 -11.03 -17.84
C HIS A 176 -7.81 -11.98 -16.66
N ASP A 177 -6.68 -11.81 -15.99
CA ASP A 177 -6.31 -12.53 -14.78
C ASP A 177 -7.06 -12.02 -13.53
N LEU A 178 -7.65 -10.82 -13.57
CA LEU A 178 -8.34 -10.19 -12.45
C LEU A 178 -9.87 -10.20 -12.61
N VAL A 179 -10.56 -10.67 -11.57
CA VAL A 179 -12.02 -10.59 -11.46
C VAL A 179 -12.38 -9.60 -10.36
N MET A 180 -12.74 -8.38 -10.73
CA MET A 180 -13.15 -7.35 -9.77
C MET A 180 -14.36 -7.78 -8.96
N GLN A 181 -14.31 -7.53 -7.65
CA GLN A 181 -15.43 -7.73 -6.73
C GLN A 181 -16.05 -6.40 -6.33
N PHE A 182 -15.21 -5.45 -5.88
CA PHE A 182 -15.60 -4.11 -5.51
C PHE A 182 -14.39 -3.16 -5.59
N ALA A 183 -14.67 -1.86 -5.59
CA ALA A 183 -13.64 -0.83 -5.44
C ALA A 183 -14.02 0.12 -4.31
N PHE A 184 -13.06 0.85 -3.78
CA PHE A 184 -13.32 1.83 -2.75
C PHE A 184 -12.35 3.00 -2.77
N ASP A 185 -12.83 4.15 -2.30
CA ASP A 185 -12.01 5.32 -1.98
C ASP A 185 -12.10 5.60 -0.47
N THR A 186 -11.72 6.80 -0.04
CA THR A 186 -11.74 7.22 1.37
C THR A 186 -13.12 7.09 2.02
N ASP A 187 -14.19 7.36 1.27
CA ASP A 187 -15.53 7.52 1.81
C ASP A 187 -16.55 6.51 1.26
N HIS A 188 -16.32 5.93 0.08
CA HIS A 188 -17.33 5.18 -0.66
C HIS A 188 -16.86 3.78 -1.06
N LEU A 189 -17.78 2.83 -0.91
CA LEU A 189 -17.69 1.51 -1.55
C LEU A 189 -18.44 1.54 -2.87
N TYR A 190 -17.87 0.93 -3.90
CA TYR A 190 -18.43 0.83 -5.23
C TYR A 190 -18.58 -0.63 -5.63
N ARG A 191 -19.72 -0.96 -6.22
CA ARG A 191 -19.88 -2.19 -7.00
C ARG A 191 -19.71 -1.88 -8.49
N PHE A 192 -19.49 -2.91 -9.27
CA PHE A 192 -19.39 -2.79 -10.71
C PHE A 192 -20.70 -3.16 -11.39
N ASP A 193 -21.15 -2.34 -12.34
CA ASP A 193 -22.36 -2.52 -13.13
C ASP A 193 -22.10 -2.10 -14.58
N HIS A 194 -22.07 -3.08 -15.51
CA HIS A 194 -21.81 -2.87 -16.94
C HIS A 194 -20.66 -1.90 -17.22
N HIS A 195 -19.47 -2.19 -16.68
CA HIS A 195 -18.27 -1.36 -16.81
C HIS A 195 -18.26 -0.05 -16.03
N ARG A 196 -19.27 0.24 -15.20
CA ARG A 196 -19.32 1.48 -14.40
C ARG A 196 -19.27 1.19 -12.91
N LEU A 197 -18.63 2.09 -12.18
CA LEU A 197 -18.68 2.10 -10.73
C LEU A 197 -19.99 2.73 -10.26
N VAL A 198 -20.73 1.96 -9.46
CA VAL A 198 -21.96 2.42 -8.82
C VAL A 198 -21.73 2.40 -7.32
N MET A 199 -21.92 3.54 -6.67
CA MET A 199 -21.82 3.65 -5.22
C MET A 199 -22.78 2.65 -4.55
N ALA A 200 -22.22 1.82 -3.70
CA ALA A 200 -22.91 0.72 -3.02
C ALA A 200 -22.94 0.88 -1.50
N GLY A 201 -22.09 1.75 -0.94
CA GLY A 201 -22.04 1.98 0.50
C GLY A 201 -20.93 2.93 0.92
N ASN A 202 -20.61 2.91 2.21
CA ASN A 202 -19.61 3.77 2.83
C ASN A 202 -18.33 2.96 3.17
N ALA A 203 -17.16 3.45 2.77
CA ALA A 203 -15.87 2.79 3.00
C ALA A 203 -15.44 2.78 4.47
N LYS A 204 -16.02 3.63 5.32
CA LYS A 204 -15.77 3.67 6.78
C LYS A 204 -16.22 2.39 7.51
N LEU A 205 -16.87 1.48 6.80
CA LEU A 205 -17.22 0.14 7.29
C LEU A 205 -16.08 -0.87 7.11
N LEU A 206 -15.02 -0.53 6.36
CA LEU A 206 -13.83 -1.37 6.25
C LEU A 206 -13.06 -1.31 7.57
N PRO A 207 -12.74 -2.46 8.19
CA PRO A 207 -11.87 -2.50 9.35
C PRO A 207 -10.52 -1.85 9.02
N ASP A 208 -9.89 -1.26 10.03
CA ASP A 208 -8.52 -0.71 9.99
C ASP A 208 -8.23 0.48 9.04
N TRP A 209 -9.12 0.81 8.11
CA TRP A 209 -8.97 1.96 7.19
C TRP A 209 -8.80 3.29 7.92
N HIS A 210 -9.64 3.58 8.91
CA HIS A 210 -9.55 4.82 9.68
C HIS A 210 -8.23 4.89 10.49
N GLN A 211 -7.79 3.76 11.06
CA GLN A 211 -6.54 3.72 11.83
C GLN A 211 -5.32 3.94 10.92
N LEU A 212 -5.33 3.33 9.73
CA LEU A 212 -4.32 3.57 8.71
C LEU A 212 -4.26 5.06 8.33
N GLN A 213 -5.41 5.68 8.03
CA GLN A 213 -5.44 7.10 7.63
C GLN A 213 -4.79 8.03 8.66
N VAL A 214 -5.01 7.76 9.96
CA VAL A 214 -4.37 8.53 11.04
C VAL A 214 -2.85 8.34 11.03
N ARG A 215 -2.36 7.12 10.80
CA ARG A 215 -0.92 6.81 10.72
C ARG A 215 -0.28 7.44 9.48
N VAL A 216 -0.87 7.26 8.30
CA VAL A 216 -0.41 7.86 7.05
C VAL A 216 -0.39 9.39 7.10
N SER A 217 -1.40 10.01 7.72
CA SER A 217 -1.43 11.47 7.87
C SER A 217 -0.25 12.00 8.69
N ARG A 218 0.30 11.20 9.63
CA ARG A 218 1.51 11.56 10.38
C ARG A 218 2.75 11.48 9.50
N GLU A 219 2.85 10.43 8.68
CA GLU A 219 3.97 10.25 7.74
C GLU A 219 4.00 11.32 6.66
N ALA A 220 2.86 11.63 6.05
CA ALA A 220 2.75 12.66 5.03
C ALA A 220 3.28 14.01 5.53
N ARG A 221 2.97 14.39 6.78
CA ARG A 221 3.52 15.61 7.40
C ARG A 221 5.04 15.56 7.55
N ASN A 222 5.61 14.41 7.87
CA ASN A 222 7.06 14.24 7.98
C ASN A 222 7.73 14.35 6.60
N VAL A 223 7.13 13.75 5.57
CA VAL A 223 7.61 13.81 4.18
C VAL A 223 7.53 15.25 3.64
N SER A 224 6.39 15.94 3.80
CA SER A 224 6.24 17.33 3.33
C SER A 224 7.18 18.29 4.04
N ARG A 225 7.30 18.19 5.38
CA ARG A 225 8.22 19.05 6.15
C ARG A 225 9.68 18.83 5.75
N ALA A 226 10.08 17.58 5.56
CA ALA A 226 11.43 17.27 5.12
C ALA A 226 11.67 17.71 3.66
N GLY A 227 10.69 17.55 2.78
CA GLY A 227 10.74 18.08 1.41
C GLY A 227 10.91 19.60 1.37
N GLU A 228 10.17 20.35 2.18
CA GLU A 228 10.33 21.79 2.35
C GLU A 228 11.74 22.17 2.85
N LEU A 229 12.27 21.42 3.84
CA LEU A 229 13.62 21.65 4.36
C LEU A 229 14.71 21.32 3.34
N MET A 230 14.54 20.28 2.53
CA MET A 230 15.48 19.89 1.47
C MET A 230 15.46 20.90 0.32
N ILE A 231 14.28 21.39 -0.08
CA ILE A 231 14.14 22.47 -1.08
C ILE A 231 14.78 23.76 -0.55
N ALA A 232 14.58 24.10 0.73
CA ALA A 232 15.19 25.27 1.35
C ALA A 232 16.72 25.14 1.52
N ALA A 233 17.24 23.92 1.64
CA ALA A 233 18.67 23.63 1.77
C ALA A 233 19.37 23.44 0.41
N ALA A 234 18.64 23.28 -0.69
CA ALA A 234 19.21 23.16 -2.02
C ALA A 234 19.92 24.47 -2.41
N PRO A 235 21.21 24.44 -2.78
CA PRO A 235 21.92 25.67 -3.15
C PRO A 235 21.23 26.30 -4.36
N HIS A 236 20.81 27.57 -4.21
CA HIS A 236 20.24 28.34 -5.30
C HIS A 236 21.17 28.29 -6.52
N ALA A 237 20.76 27.55 -7.56
CA ALA A 237 21.45 27.58 -8.83
C ALA A 237 21.40 29.03 -9.33
N LYS A 238 22.56 29.69 -9.40
CA LYS A 238 22.66 31.01 -10.03
C LYS A 238 22.15 30.89 -11.46
N PRO A 239 21.29 31.83 -11.92
CA PRO A 239 20.86 31.81 -13.31
C PRO A 239 22.09 31.95 -14.21
N ALA A 240 22.19 31.06 -15.21
CA ALA A 240 23.20 31.16 -16.25
C ALA A 240 22.98 32.48 -17.01
N SER A 241 24.02 33.31 -17.00
CA SER A 241 24.12 34.59 -17.72
C SER A 241 24.24 34.39 -19.22
#